data_AF-A0A0C2WN21-F1
#
_entry.id   AF-A0A0C2WN21-F1
#
_cell.length_a   1.000
_cell.length_b   1.000
_cell.length_c   1.000
_cell.angle_alpha   90.00
_cell.angle_beta   90.00
_cell.angle_gamma   90.00
#
_symmetry.space_group_name_H-M   'P 1'
#
loop_
_entity.id
_entity.type
_entity.pdbx_description
1 polymer ?
#
loop_
_entity_poly.entity_id
_entity_poly.type
_entity_poly.pdbx_seq_one_letter_code
_entity_poly.pdbx_strand_id
1 'polypeptide(L)'
;MSKALGDLQEGDKVSWNWGSSHPSGTVKAVYEEEASITSKNGNKITRKGDEENPAVEIVQSNKNSVIKRASELNEVDVQKS
;
A
#
# COMPACT_ATOMS: atom_id res chain seq x y z
N MET A 1 15.67 -7.83 7.42
CA MET A 1 14.59 -8.17 8.39
C MET A 1 13.29 -7.69 7.78
N SER A 2 12.22 -8.49 7.80
CA SER A 2 10.89 -8.07 7.34
C SER A 2 10.24 -7.16 8.39
N LYS A 3 9.60 -6.09 7.92
CA LYS A 3 8.91 -5.12 8.76
C LYS A 3 7.46 -5.57 9.00
N ALA A 4 6.92 -5.30 10.18
CA ALA A 4 5.51 -5.56 10.46
C ALA A 4 4.62 -4.64 9.63
N LEU A 5 3.46 -5.14 9.22
CA LEU A 5 2.53 -4.41 8.34
C LEU A 5 1.99 -3.13 8.99
N GLY A 6 1.92 -3.07 10.31
CA GLY A 6 1.53 -1.87 11.06
C GLY A 6 2.61 -0.76 11.04
N ASP A 7 3.86 -1.09 10.76
CA ASP A 7 4.95 -0.10 10.78
C ASP A 7 5.27 0.48 9.39
N LEU A 8 4.49 0.16 8.34
CA LEU A 8 4.79 0.58 6.96
C LEU A 8 5.11 2.08 6.87
N GLN A 9 6.11 2.42 6.07
CA GLN A 9 6.52 3.81 5.84
C GLN A 9 6.73 4.08 4.34
N GLU A 10 6.76 5.36 3.97
CA GLU A 10 7.11 5.77 2.62
C GLU A 10 8.45 5.16 2.17
N GLY A 11 8.48 4.63 0.95
CA GLY A 11 9.65 3.98 0.35
C GLY A 11 9.71 2.46 0.54
N ASP A 12 8.89 1.89 1.43
CA ASP A 12 8.84 0.44 1.64
C ASP A 12 8.29 -0.27 0.38
N LYS A 13 8.91 -1.38 -0.03
CA LYS A 13 8.40 -2.21 -1.15
C LYS A 13 7.42 -3.24 -0.62
N VAL A 14 6.23 -3.27 -1.21
CA VAL A 14 5.13 -4.16 -0.81
C VAL A 14 4.57 -4.91 -2.02
N SER A 15 3.96 -6.06 -1.77
CA SER A 15 3.22 -6.82 -2.77
C SER A 15 1.87 -7.26 -2.23
N TRP A 16 0.93 -7.62 -3.10
CA TRP A 16 -0.38 -8.13 -2.67
C TRP A 16 -0.92 -9.14 -3.68
N ASN A 17 -1.92 -9.91 -3.26
CA ASN A 17 -2.56 -10.89 -4.13
C ASN A 17 -3.68 -10.25 -4.95
N TRP A 18 -3.68 -10.49 -6.26
CA TRP A 18 -4.77 -10.13 -7.17
C TRP A 18 -5.09 -11.32 -8.07
N GLY A 19 -6.06 -12.14 -7.68
CA GLY A 19 -6.32 -13.41 -8.35
C GLY A 19 -5.07 -14.29 -8.32
N SER A 20 -4.59 -14.72 -9.49
CA SER A 20 -3.35 -15.49 -9.63
C SER A 20 -2.07 -14.63 -9.74
N SER A 21 -2.22 -13.30 -9.79
CA SER A 21 -1.12 -12.36 -9.96
C SER A 21 -0.66 -11.78 -8.62
N HIS A 22 0.63 -11.42 -8.53
CA HIS A 22 1.25 -10.78 -7.36
C HIS A 22 1.84 -9.42 -7.73
N PRO A 23 1.00 -8.40 -7.99
CA PRO A 23 1.48 -7.05 -8.20
C PRO A 23 2.29 -6.54 -7.00
N SER A 24 3.27 -5.69 -7.30
CA SER A 24 4.11 -5.00 -6.33
C SER A 24 4.12 -3.49 -6.56
N GLY A 25 4.54 -2.76 -5.54
CA GLY A 25 4.68 -1.31 -5.59
C GLY A 25 5.47 -0.78 -4.41
N THR A 26 5.62 0.54 -4.38
CA THR A 26 6.30 1.27 -3.30
C THR A 26 5.27 2.05 -2.51
N VAL A 27 5.34 1.96 -1.19
CA VAL A 27 4.50 2.76 -0.29
C VAL A 27 4.83 4.23 -0.50
N LYS A 28 3.80 5.02 -0.76
CA LYS A 28 3.88 6.48 -0.89
C LYS A 28 3.40 7.18 0.37
N ALA A 29 2.36 6.66 1.01
CA ALA A 29 1.82 7.19 2.25
C ALA A 29 1.07 6.12 3.02
N VAL A 30 1.00 6.29 4.34
CA VAL A 30 0.24 5.44 5.27
C VAL A 30 -0.71 6.33 6.06
N TYR A 31 -1.96 5.90 6.14
CA TYR A 31 -3.06 6.64 6.76
C TYR A 31 -3.71 5.74 7.81
N GLU A 32 -3.66 6.16 9.07
CA GLU A 32 -4.31 5.50 10.21
C GLU A 32 -5.83 5.79 10.27
N GLU A 33 -6.39 6.38 9.22
CA GLU A 33 -7.81 6.73 9.11
C GLU A 33 -8.34 6.39 7.69
N GLU A 34 -9.58 6.79 7.40
CA GLU A 34 -10.13 6.68 6.05
C GLU A 34 -9.36 7.56 5.06
N ALA A 35 -8.80 6.92 4.03
CA ALA A 35 -8.09 7.59 2.96
C ALA A 35 -8.74 7.30 1.61
N SER A 36 -8.66 8.29 0.72
CA SER A 36 -9.20 8.22 -0.63
C SER A 36 -8.18 8.69 -1.65
N ILE A 37 -8.01 7.93 -2.72
CA ILE A 37 -7.18 8.33 -3.85
C ILE A 37 -8.01 8.37 -5.13
N THR A 38 -7.58 9.17 -6.09
CA THR A 38 -8.13 9.16 -7.45
C THR A 38 -7.22 8.31 -8.32
N SER A 39 -7.74 7.20 -8.83
CA SER A 39 -7.05 6.37 -9.81
C SER A 39 -6.85 7.14 -11.12
N LYS A 40 -5.88 6.69 -11.95
CA LYS A 40 -5.60 7.27 -13.27
C LYS A 40 -6.83 7.37 -14.18
N ASN A 41 -7.82 6.50 -14.00
CA ASN A 41 -9.06 6.49 -14.79
C ASN A 41 -10.15 7.45 -14.25
N GLY A 42 -9.84 8.27 -13.24
CA GLY A 42 -10.79 9.19 -12.61
C GLY A 42 -11.67 8.56 -11.51
N ASN A 43 -11.48 7.28 -11.22
CA ASN A 43 -12.25 6.59 -10.18
C ASN A 43 -11.70 6.92 -8.79
N LYS A 44 -12.57 7.36 -7.88
CA LYS A 44 -12.24 7.53 -6.46
C LYS A 44 -12.25 6.17 -5.77
N ILE A 45 -11.12 5.79 -5.17
CA ILE A 45 -10.97 4.56 -4.40
C ILE A 45 -10.77 4.97 -2.95
N THR A 46 -11.68 4.51 -2.08
CA THR A 46 -11.64 4.79 -0.64
C THR A 46 -11.36 3.52 0.14
N ARG A 47 -10.52 3.62 1.17
CA ARG A 47 -10.25 2.55 2.14
C ARG A 47 -10.29 3.12 3.55
N LYS A 48 -10.97 2.40 4.43
CA LYS A 48 -10.99 2.67 5.86
C LYS A 48 -9.75 2.04 6.47
N GLY A 49 -8.75 2.86 6.77
CA GLY A 49 -7.63 2.51 7.63
C GLY A 49 -8.00 2.77 9.09
N ASP A 50 -7.21 2.17 9.97
CA ASP A 50 -7.21 2.36 11.42
C ASP A 50 -5.76 2.13 11.95
N GLU A 51 -5.52 2.35 13.24
CA GLU A 51 -4.20 2.20 13.87
C GLU A 51 -3.63 0.77 13.75
N GLU A 52 -4.49 -0.26 13.73
CA GLU A 52 -4.04 -1.66 13.62
C GLU A 52 -3.89 -2.11 12.15
N ASN A 53 -4.65 -1.48 11.26
CA ASN A 53 -4.74 -1.82 9.85
C ASN A 53 -4.84 -0.57 8.97
N PRO A 54 -3.75 0.21 8.86
CA PRO A 54 -3.79 1.47 8.16
C PRO A 54 -4.06 1.30 6.67
N ALA A 55 -4.62 2.33 6.05
CA ALA A 55 -4.74 2.43 4.62
C ALA A 55 -3.39 2.89 4.03
N VAL A 56 -2.91 2.17 3.05
CA VAL A 56 -1.59 2.33 2.44
C VAL A 56 -1.79 2.73 0.99
N GLU A 57 -1.32 3.93 0.64
CA GLU A 57 -1.21 4.38 -0.74
C GLU A 57 0.09 3.83 -1.34
N ILE A 58 -0.04 3.12 -2.45
CA ILE A 58 1.06 2.40 -3.09
C ILE A 58 1.15 2.86 -4.53
N VAL A 59 2.35 3.27 -4.95
CA VAL A 59 2.66 3.61 -6.33
C VAL A 59 3.32 2.43 -7.01
N GLN A 60 2.75 2.03 -8.13
CA GLN A 60 3.28 0.97 -8.98
C GLN A 60 4.31 1.54 -9.97
N SER A 61 5.13 0.66 -10.55
CA SER A 61 6.17 1.03 -11.54
C SER A 61 5.64 1.77 -12.77
N ASN A 62 4.37 1.56 -13.13
CA ASN A 62 3.68 2.24 -14.23
C ASN A 62 3.07 3.60 -13.84
N LYS A 63 3.45 4.16 -12.68
CA LYS A 63 2.92 5.41 -12.09
C LYS A 63 1.42 5.35 -11.73
N ASN A 64 0.83 4.16 -11.69
CA ASN A 64 -0.52 4.00 -11.16
C ASN A 64 -0.48 3.96 -9.63
N SER A 65 -1.42 4.65 -8.99
CA SER A 65 -1.57 4.63 -7.53
C SER A 65 -2.75 3.74 -7.16
N VAL A 66 -2.58 2.93 -6.13
CA VAL A 66 -3.62 2.09 -5.53
C VAL A 66 -3.65 2.34 -4.03
N ILE A 67 -4.79 2.07 -3.39
CA ILE A 67 -4.93 2.14 -1.94
C ILE A 67 -5.39 0.77 -1.43
N LYS A 68 -4.67 0.27 -0.43
CA LYS A 68 -4.84 -1.08 0.14
C LYS A 68 -4.75 -0.99 1.65
N ARG A 69 -5.38 -1.90 2.37
CA ARG A 69 -5.13 -2.03 3.81
C ARG A 69 -3.81 -2.73 4.06
N ALA A 70 -3.13 -2.40 5.15
CA ALA A 70 -1.89 -3.06 5.55
C ALA A 70 -2.05 -4.60 5.58
N SER A 71 -3.19 -5.10 6.09
CA SER A 71 -3.51 -6.53 6.14
C SER A 71 -3.69 -7.21 4.77
N GLU A 72 -3.87 -6.44 3.68
CA GLU A 72 -3.92 -6.98 2.31
C GLU A 72 -2.52 -7.17 1.69
N LEU A 73 -1.48 -6.64 2.35
CA LEU A 73 -0.13 -6.61 1.83
C LEU A 73 0.68 -7.78 2.36
N ASN A 74 1.58 -8.25 1.50
CA ASN A 74 2.58 -9.27 1.78
C ASN A 74 3.94 -8.60 1.96
N GLU A 75 4.84 -9.36 2.60
CA GLU A 75 6.26 -9.13 2.89
C GLU A 75 6.86 -7.79 2.41
N VAL A 76 7.37 -7.03 3.38
CA VAL A 76 7.94 -5.70 3.17
C VAL A 76 9.46 -5.80 3.05
N ASP A 77 10.01 -5.44 1.89
CA ASP A 77 11.46 -5.24 1.76
C ASP A 77 11.81 -3.80 2.10
N VAL A 78 12.54 -3.62 3.21
CA VAL A 78 13.04 -2.33 3.65
C VAL A 78 14.40 -2.11 3.00
N GLN A 79 14.43 -1.31 1.95
CA GLN A 79 15.68 -0.89 1.32
C GLN A 79 16.29 0.24 2.17
N LYS A 80 16.85 -0.10 3.33
CA LYS A 80 17.72 0.82 4.08
C LYS A 80 19.17 0.60 3.63
N SER A 81 19.72 1.58 2.92
CA SER A 81 21.16 1.77 2.67
C SER A 81 21.85 2.44 3.84
#